data_AF-A0A3A8J4S0-F1
#
_entry.id   AF-A0A3A8J4S0-F1
#
_cell.length_a   1.000
_cell.length_b   1.000
_cell.length_c   1.000
_cell.angle_alpha   90.00
_cell.angle_beta   90.00
_cell.angle_gamma   90.00
#
_symmetry.space_group_name_H-M   'P 1'
#
loop_
_entity.id
_entity.type
_entity.pdbx_description
1 polymer ?
#
loop_
_entity_poly.entity_id
_entity_poly.type
_entity_poly.pdbx_seq_one_letter_code
_entity_poly.pdbx_strand_id
1 'polypeptide(L)'
;MKKTQSEIESRVIVGAHGVAAEEDHIVMGKVVGVGVGAMVLFFVGAIWSWRIQVVTMEEAQPNGPPPRPAAVGQYEIGIVNQRLFEQDWRAVEKLGGQQQAVKNGWGDQPGITAHKTIDQAMDQVIASEAEKARQPAPTPAPEPTPAPQT
;
A
#
# COMPACT_ATOMS: atom_id res chain seq x y z
N MET A 1 35.75 -54.07 -12.91
CA MET A 1 35.77 -55.30 -12.08
C MET A 1 34.35 -55.54 -11.59
N LYS A 2 33.69 -56.61 -12.02
CA LYS A 2 32.32 -56.97 -11.59
C LYS A 2 32.41 -57.56 -10.18
N LYS A 3 31.76 -56.93 -9.19
CA LYS A 3 31.64 -57.48 -7.84
C LYS A 3 30.69 -58.68 -7.86
N THR A 4 31.13 -59.77 -7.24
CA THR A 4 30.41 -61.04 -7.13
C THR A 4 29.19 -60.92 -6.22
N GLN A 5 28.07 -61.56 -6.59
CA GLN A 5 26.78 -61.45 -5.87
C GLN A 5 26.85 -61.79 -4.37
N SER A 6 27.81 -62.62 -3.94
CA SER A 6 28.03 -62.94 -2.53
C SER A 6 28.43 -61.73 -1.67
N GLU A 7 29.06 -60.71 -2.26
CA GLU A 7 29.42 -59.48 -1.55
C GLU A 7 28.22 -58.52 -1.39
N ILE A 8 27.17 -58.72 -2.19
CA ILE A 8 25.92 -57.95 -2.15
C ILE A 8 24.98 -58.56 -1.10
N GLU A 9 24.91 -59.90 -1.01
CA GLU A 9 24.06 -60.60 -0.03
C GLU A 9 24.61 -60.52 1.42
N SER A 10 25.92 -60.36 1.59
CA SER A 10 26.56 -60.22 2.90
C SER A 10 26.22 -58.92 3.65
N ARG A 11 25.57 -57.95 3.01
CA ARG A 11 25.24 -56.63 3.61
C ARG A 11 23.80 -56.53 4.11
N VAL A 12 23.01 -57.61 4.01
CA VAL A 12 21.63 -57.63 4.50
C VAL A 12 21.64 -58.06 5.96
N ILE A 13 21.53 -57.10 6.88
CA ILE A 13 21.28 -57.39 8.29
C ILE A 13 19.76 -57.52 8.47
N VAL A 14 19.30 -58.76 8.66
CA VAL A 14 17.88 -59.05 8.90
C VAL A 14 17.55 -58.71 10.36
N GLY A 15 16.70 -57.71 10.57
CA GLY A 15 16.15 -57.41 11.88
C GLY A 15 15.19 -58.51 12.35
N ALA A 16 14.91 -58.59 13.66
CA ALA A 16 14.11 -59.63 14.31
C ALA A 16 12.67 -59.84 13.75
N HIS A 17 12.23 -59.01 12.80
CA HIS A 17 10.91 -59.04 12.18
C HIS A 17 10.92 -59.30 10.66
N GLY A 18 12.02 -59.82 10.10
CA GLY A 18 12.05 -60.29 8.71
C GLY A 18 11.99 -59.19 7.64
N VAL A 19 12.11 -57.92 8.05
CA VAL A 19 12.26 -56.79 7.14
C VAL A 19 13.74 -56.62 6.83
N ALA A 20 14.12 -56.93 5.59
CA ALA A 20 15.40 -56.54 5.02
C ALA A 20 15.35 -55.04 4.72
N ALA A 21 15.97 -54.23 5.57
CA ALA A 21 16.25 -52.84 5.24
C ALA A 21 17.56 -52.83 4.44
N GLU A 22 17.52 -52.34 3.21
CA GLU A 22 18.75 -51.97 2.49
C GLU A 22 19.53 -50.95 3.34
N GLU A 23 20.87 -50.99 3.34
CA GLU A 23 21.68 -49.93 3.97
C GLU A 23 21.20 -48.58 3.42
N ASP A 24 20.54 -47.79 4.28
CA ASP A 24 19.98 -46.49 3.91
C ASP A 24 21.13 -45.57 3.46
N HIS A 25 21.33 -45.51 2.15
CA HIS A 25 22.40 -44.75 1.51
C HIS A 25 22.05 -43.26 1.48
N ILE A 26 21.82 -42.67 2.65
CA ILE A 26 21.75 -41.22 2.79
C ILE A 26 23.15 -40.67 2.57
N VAL A 27 23.28 -39.78 1.59
CA VAL A 27 24.53 -39.06 1.34
C VAL A 27 24.70 -38.00 2.44
N MET A 28 25.09 -38.43 3.63
CA MET A 28 25.13 -37.61 4.86
C MET A 28 25.92 -36.31 4.67
N GLY A 29 27.01 -36.36 3.89
CA GLY A 29 27.78 -35.16 3.55
C GLY A 29 26.99 -34.09 2.78
N LYS A 30 26.08 -34.50 1.88
CA LYS A 30 25.19 -33.55 1.17
C LYS A 30 24.16 -32.95 2.13
N VAL A 31 23.59 -33.77 3.02
CA VAL A 31 22.60 -33.32 4.01
C VAL A 31 23.23 -32.29 4.95
N VAL A 32 24.42 -32.58 5.48
CA VAL A 32 25.18 -31.63 6.31
C VAL A 32 25.53 -30.37 5.54
N GLY A 33 25.97 -30.49 4.28
CA GLY A 33 26.28 -29.34 3.43
C GLY A 33 25.09 -28.41 3.20
N VAL A 34 23.91 -28.97 2.94
CA VAL A 34 22.66 -28.20 2.82
C VAL A 34 22.29 -27.54 4.15
N GLY A 35 22.41 -28.27 5.27
CA GLY A 35 22.14 -27.73 6.60
C GLY A 35 23.03 -26.53 6.93
N VAL A 36 24.34 -26.65 6.71
CA VAL A 36 25.30 -25.56 6.93
C VAL A 36 25.01 -24.39 5.98
N GLY A 37 24.74 -24.65 4.70
CA GLY A 37 24.38 -23.61 3.74
C GLY A 37 23.13 -22.83 4.14
N ALA A 38 22.09 -23.53 4.59
CA ALA A 38 20.86 -22.91 5.09
C ALA A 38 21.11 -22.05 6.33
N MET A 39 21.95 -22.51 7.26
CA MET A 39 22.33 -21.73 8.45
C MET A 39 23.03 -20.43 8.06
N VAL A 40 23.99 -20.48 7.13
CA VAL A 40 24.70 -19.27 6.67
C VAL A 40 23.73 -18.26 6.06
N LEU A 41 22.84 -18.72 5.16
CA LEU A 41 21.83 -17.85 4.55
C LEU A 41 20.90 -17.23 5.59
N PHE A 42 20.47 -18.02 6.58
CA PHE A 42 19.64 -17.53 7.68
C PHE A 42 20.33 -16.41 8.47
N PHE A 43 21.60 -16.59 8.86
CA PHE A 43 22.33 -15.57 9.61
C PHE A 43 22.58 -14.31 8.79
N VAL A 44 22.91 -14.44 7.50
CA VAL A 44 23.04 -13.28 6.60
C VAL A 44 21.72 -12.51 6.53
N GLY A 45 20.61 -13.21 6.34
CA GLY A 45 19.27 -12.60 6.33
C GLY A 45 18.92 -11.93 7.66
N ALA A 46 19.25 -12.55 8.79
CA ALA A 46 19.00 -12.00 10.12
C ALA A 46 19.80 -10.71 10.37
N ILE A 47 21.09 -10.68 10.01
CA ILE A 47 21.93 -9.50 10.13
C ILE A 47 21.43 -8.38 9.21
N TRP A 48 21.04 -8.71 7.98
CA TRP A 48 20.52 -7.74 7.02
C TRP A 48 19.19 -7.14 7.50
N SER A 49 18.27 -7.99 7.96
CA SER A 49 16.99 -7.58 8.53
C SER A 49 17.17 -6.68 9.76
N TRP A 50 18.07 -7.05 10.67
CA TRP A 50 18.42 -6.22 11.83
C TRP A 50 18.96 -4.85 11.42
N ARG A 51 19.83 -4.79 10.41
CA ARG A 51 20.34 -3.51 9.90
C ARG A 51 19.23 -2.61 9.35
N ILE A 52 18.29 -3.17 8.58
CA ILE A 52 17.13 -2.42 8.08
C ILE A 52 16.31 -1.90 9.26
N GLN A 53 16.00 -2.76 10.24
CA GLN A 53 15.22 -2.38 11.40
C GLN A 53 15.83 -1.21 12.17
N VAL A 54 17.15 -1.22 12.41
CA VAL A 54 17.84 -0.14 13.12
C VAL A 54 17.73 1.17 12.34
N VAL A 55 18.05 1.17 11.05
CA VAL A 55 17.98 2.37 10.21
C VAL A 55 16.56 2.93 10.15
N THR A 56 15.57 2.07 9.91
CA THR A 56 14.17 2.49 9.88
C THR A 56 13.69 3.03 11.22
N MET A 57 14.18 2.49 12.33
CA MET A 57 13.82 2.98 13.67
C MET A 57 14.47 4.32 13.99
N GLU A 58 15.72 4.55 13.57
CA GLU A 58 16.39 5.85 13.66
C GLU A 58 15.65 6.93 12.84
N GLU A 59 15.21 6.59 11.62
CA GLU A 59 14.43 7.49 10.76
C GLU A 59 13.04 7.78 11.32
N ALA A 60 12.35 6.75 11.85
CA ALA A 60 11.00 6.90 12.39
C ALA A 60 10.98 7.60 13.76
N GLN A 61 12.06 7.50 14.54
CA GLN A 61 12.14 7.98 15.92
C GLN A 61 13.42 8.77 16.18
N PRO A 62 13.64 9.92 15.50
CA PRO A 62 14.87 10.69 15.63
C PRO A 62 15.13 11.21 17.05
N ASN A 63 14.08 11.38 17.86
CA ASN A 63 14.15 11.84 19.24
C ASN A 63 14.04 10.71 20.28
N GLY A 64 14.17 9.46 19.85
CA GLY A 64 14.03 8.27 20.70
C GLY A 64 12.59 7.73 20.74
N PRO A 65 12.40 6.55 21.36
CA PRO A 65 11.11 5.88 21.40
C PRO A 65 10.08 6.71 22.18
N PRO A 66 8.82 6.78 21.71
CA PRO A 66 7.78 7.52 22.41
C PRO A 66 7.60 6.94 23.82
N PRO A 67 7.34 7.80 24.83
CA PRO A 67 7.13 7.35 26.19
C PRO A 67 6.02 6.31 26.21
N ARG A 68 6.29 5.15 26.85
CA ARG A 68 5.28 4.10 26.99
C ARG A 68 4.07 4.70 27.70
N PRO A 69 2.86 4.62 27.12
CA PRO A 69 1.67 5.17 27.76
C PRO A 69 1.48 4.48 29.12
N ALA A 70 1.18 5.26 30.15
CA ALA A 70 1.04 4.79 31.54
C ALA A 70 -0.12 3.78 31.75
N ALA A 71 -0.87 3.44 30.69
CA ALA A 71 -2.08 2.63 30.72
C ALA A 71 -1.89 1.20 30.15
N VAL A 72 -0.66 0.69 30.06
CA VAL A 72 -0.45 -0.74 29.74
C VAL A 72 -1.03 -1.60 30.86
N GLY A 73 -2.21 -2.21 30.63
CA GLY A 73 -2.91 -3.08 31.58
C GLY A 73 -4.29 -2.57 32.05
N GLN A 74 -4.80 -1.46 31.52
CA GLN A 74 -6.18 -1.03 31.78
C GLN A 74 -7.17 -1.81 30.89
N TYR A 75 -8.35 -2.12 31.43
CA TYR A 75 -9.40 -2.83 30.70
C TYR A 75 -9.94 -1.92 29.58
N GLU A 76 -9.50 -2.14 28.35
CA GLU A 76 -9.93 -1.34 27.20
C GLU A 76 -11.40 -1.63 26.87
N ILE A 77 -12.25 -0.60 26.88
CA ILE A 77 -13.57 -0.66 26.23
C ILE A 77 -13.28 -0.72 24.73
N GLY A 78 -13.72 -1.81 24.07
CA GLY A 78 -13.41 -2.18 22.68
C GLY A 78 -13.98 -1.26 21.59
N ILE A 79 -13.82 0.05 21.74
CA ILE A 79 -14.18 1.05 20.74
C ILE A 79 -12.90 1.87 20.50
N VAL A 80 -12.28 1.60 19.36
CA VAL A 80 -11.20 2.35 18.70
C VAL A 80 -9.74 2.18 19.17
N ASN A 81 -9.28 0.93 19.28
CA ASN A 81 -7.90 0.61 18.87
C ASN A 81 -7.86 0.38 17.34
N GLN A 82 -8.30 1.37 16.57
CA GLN A 82 -8.05 1.37 15.13
C GLN A 82 -6.59 1.76 14.96
N ARG A 83 -5.75 0.81 14.55
CA ARG A 83 -4.42 1.07 14.01
C ARG A 83 -4.55 2.24 13.03
N LEU A 84 -3.74 3.28 13.18
CA LEU A 84 -3.66 4.37 12.19
C LEU A 84 -3.49 3.67 10.84
N PHE A 85 -4.52 3.67 10.00
CA PHE A 85 -4.38 3.18 8.64
C PHE A 85 -3.23 3.98 8.05
N GLU A 86 -2.23 3.30 7.49
CA GLU A 86 -1.18 3.95 6.72
C GLU A 86 -1.87 5.00 5.85
N GLN A 87 -1.48 6.26 6.02
CA GLN A 87 -2.07 7.36 5.27
C GLN A 87 -1.86 7.02 3.79
N ASP A 88 -2.92 6.56 3.13
CA ASP A 88 -2.85 6.08 1.76
C ASP A 88 -2.52 7.26 0.86
N TRP A 89 -1.23 7.45 0.59
CA TRP A 89 -0.72 8.52 -0.25
C TRP A 89 -1.18 8.40 -1.70
N ARG A 90 -1.78 7.27 -2.11
CA ARG A 90 -2.39 7.14 -3.44
C ARG A 90 -3.54 8.13 -3.63
N ALA A 91 -4.26 8.47 -2.57
CA ALA A 91 -5.29 9.49 -2.64
C ALA A 91 -4.67 10.87 -2.94
N VAL A 92 -3.55 11.21 -2.30
CA VAL A 92 -2.85 12.49 -2.51
C VAL A 92 -2.17 12.54 -3.89
N GLU A 93 -1.60 11.44 -4.36
CA GLU A 93 -0.99 11.36 -5.69
C GLU A 93 -2.06 11.44 -6.80
N LYS A 94 -3.19 10.74 -6.63
CA LYS A 94 -4.33 10.81 -7.55
C LYS A 94 -4.97 12.20 -7.55
N LEU A 95 -5.12 12.81 -6.38
CA LEU A 95 -5.63 14.18 -6.26
C LEU A 95 -4.65 15.18 -6.86
N GLY A 96 -3.35 15.06 -6.62
CA GLY A 96 -2.33 15.95 -7.17
C GLY A 96 -2.33 15.97 -8.69
N GLY A 97 -2.38 14.80 -9.35
CA GLY A 97 -2.47 14.71 -10.81
C GLY A 97 -3.75 15.33 -11.40
N GLN A 98 -4.90 15.09 -10.75
CA GLN A 98 -6.17 15.69 -11.16
C GLN A 98 -6.18 17.20 -10.93
N GLN A 99 -5.72 17.67 -9.78
CA GLN A 99 -5.67 19.08 -9.42
C GLN A 99 -4.71 19.86 -10.32
N GLN A 100 -3.62 19.24 -10.74
CA GLN A 100 -2.70 19.79 -11.74
C GLN A 100 -3.36 19.93 -13.13
N ALA A 101 -4.16 18.93 -13.54
CA ALA A 101 -4.91 18.98 -14.79
C ALA A 101 -6.01 20.05 -14.77
N VAL A 102 -6.71 20.23 -13.64
CA VAL A 102 -7.70 21.30 -13.44
C VAL A 102 -7.05 22.69 -13.52
N LYS A 103 -5.88 22.85 -12.87
CA LYS A 103 -5.16 24.13 -12.83
C LYS A 103 -4.55 24.52 -14.17
N ASN A 104 -3.96 23.56 -14.87
CA ASN A 104 -3.24 23.84 -16.12
C ASN A 104 -4.17 23.85 -17.34
N GLY A 105 -5.44 23.46 -17.18
CA GLY A 105 -6.41 23.30 -18.25
C GLY A 105 -6.16 22.00 -19.01
N TRP A 106 -7.22 21.24 -19.24
CA TRP A 106 -7.16 19.94 -19.92
C TRP A 106 -7.53 20.07 -21.40
N GLY A 107 -6.82 19.34 -22.26
CA GLY A 107 -7.16 19.18 -23.67
C GLY A 107 -6.83 17.77 -24.16
N ASP A 108 -7.62 17.30 -25.13
CA ASP A 108 -7.51 15.94 -25.71
C ASP A 108 -6.27 15.73 -26.58
N GLN A 109 -5.47 16.77 -26.83
CA GLN A 109 -4.22 16.68 -27.59
C GLN A 109 -3.03 17.28 -26.82
N PRO A 110 -1.89 16.58 -26.78
CA PRO A 110 -0.69 17.09 -26.14
C PRO A 110 -0.25 18.40 -26.81
N GLY A 111 -0.17 19.47 -26.01
CA GLY A 111 0.29 20.79 -26.46
C GLY A 111 -0.82 21.82 -26.74
N ILE A 112 -2.10 21.48 -26.58
CA ILE A 112 -3.21 22.43 -26.71
C ILE A 112 -4.09 22.40 -25.46
N THR A 113 -4.14 23.51 -24.72
CA THR A 113 -5.08 23.72 -23.62
C THR A 113 -6.49 23.89 -24.22
N ALA A 114 -7.25 22.80 -24.34
CA ALA A 114 -8.55 22.85 -25.04
C ALA A 114 -9.67 23.49 -24.19
N HIS A 115 -9.49 23.60 -22.87
CA HIS A 115 -10.50 24.17 -21.96
C HIS A 115 -9.89 25.24 -21.04
N LYS A 116 -10.69 26.26 -20.71
CA LYS A 116 -10.35 27.33 -19.77
C LYS A 116 -9.95 26.74 -18.41
N THR A 117 -8.92 27.30 -17.77
CA THR A 117 -8.50 26.88 -16.43
C THR A 117 -9.59 27.20 -15.41
N ILE A 118 -9.59 26.49 -14.28
CA ILE A 118 -10.61 26.72 -13.24
C ILE A 118 -10.59 28.16 -12.72
N ASP A 119 -9.40 28.77 -12.61
CA ASP A 119 -9.25 30.16 -12.16
C ASP A 119 -9.94 31.12 -13.15
N GLN A 120 -9.77 30.91 -14.45
CA GLN A 120 -10.44 31.71 -15.49
C GLN A 120 -11.96 31.50 -15.52
N ALA A 121 -12.42 30.29 -15.21
CA ALA A 121 -13.84 29.99 -15.10
C ALA A 121 -14.46 30.69 -13.88
N MET A 122 -13.76 30.68 -12.74
CA MET A 122 -14.18 31.38 -11.53
C MET A 122 -14.26 32.89 -11.74
N ASP A 123 -13.26 33.49 -12.38
CA ASP A 123 -13.25 34.93 -12.69
C ASP A 123 -14.44 35.35 -13.57
N GLN A 124 -14.83 34.50 -14.53
CA GLN A 124 -16.00 34.77 -15.37
C GLN A 124 -17.31 34.68 -14.61
N VAL A 125 -17.44 33.72 -13.69
CA VAL A 125 -18.64 33.63 -12.84
C VAL A 125 -18.75 34.87 -11.96
N ILE A 126 -17.65 35.27 -11.30
CA ILE A 126 -17.61 36.47 -10.45
C ILE A 126 -17.96 37.73 -11.27
N ALA A 127 -17.40 37.87 -12.46
CA ALA A 127 -17.71 39.00 -13.35
C ALA A 127 -19.18 39.00 -13.79
N SER A 128 -19.73 37.84 -14.15
CA SER A 128 -21.13 37.71 -14.56
C SER A 128 -22.11 37.99 -13.42
N GLU A 129 -21.76 37.60 -12.20
CA GLU A 129 -22.58 37.80 -11.01
C GLU A 129 -22.53 39.28 -10.56
N ALA A 130 -21.36 39.91 -10.66
CA ALA A 130 -21.21 41.35 -10.46
C ALA A 130 -21.97 42.18 -11.50
N GLU A 131 -22.02 41.72 -12.75
CA GLU A 131 -22.80 42.37 -13.82
C GLU A 131 -24.31 42.19 -13.58
N LYS A 132 -24.75 41.00 -13.18
CA LYS A 132 -26.14 40.72 -12.80
C LYS A 132 -26.59 41.55 -11.59
N ALA A 133 -25.72 41.76 -10.62
CA ALA A 133 -26.00 42.62 -9.46
C ALA A 133 -26.12 44.12 -9.82
N ARG A 134 -25.57 44.53 -10.97
CA ARG A 134 -25.67 45.91 -11.48
C ARG A 134 -26.87 46.12 -12.41
N GLN A 135 -27.58 45.07 -12.80
CA GLN A 135 -28.81 45.20 -13.58
C GLN A 135 -29.93 45.74 -12.67
N PRO A 136 -30.55 46.87 -12.99
CA PRO A 136 -31.70 47.36 -12.22
C PRO A 136 -32.84 46.34 -12.30
N ALA A 137 -33.59 46.20 -11.20
CA ALA A 137 -34.70 45.26 -11.10
C ALA A 137 -35.64 45.40 -12.30
N PRO A 138 -36.12 44.29 -12.90
CA PRO A 138 -37.04 44.36 -14.03
C PRO A 138 -38.28 45.15 -13.60
N THR A 139 -38.64 46.16 -14.40
CA THR A 139 -39.88 46.93 -14.22
C THR A 139 -41.06 45.96 -14.14
N PRO A 140 -41.92 46.04 -13.11
CA PRO A 140 -43.12 45.21 -13.04
C PRO A 140 -43.94 45.35 -14.32
N ALA A 141 -44.38 44.22 -14.87
CA ALA A 141 -45.26 44.21 -16.05
C ALA A 141 -46.55 45.02 -15.77
N PRO A 142 -47.10 45.76 -16.75
CA PRO A 142 -48.35 46.49 -16.57
C PRO A 142 -49.47 45.53 -16.15
N GLU A 143 -50.15 45.83 -15.05
CA GLU A 143 -51.36 45.10 -14.63
C GLU A 143 -52.42 45.19 -15.73
N PRO A 144 -53.10 44.09 -16.10
CA PRO A 144 -54.19 44.13 -17.05
C PRO A 144 -55.37 44.91 -16.44
N THR A 145 -55.78 45.98 -17.12
CA THR A 145 -56.96 46.79 -16.75
C THR A 145 -58.22 45.89 -16.69
N PRO A 146 -59.02 45.93 -15.61
CA PRO A 146 -60.27 45.18 -15.57
C PRO A 146 -61.24 45.71 -16.63
N ALA A 147 -61.83 44.82 -17.42
CA ALA A 147 -62.90 45.16 -18.34
C ALA A 147 -64.12 45.69 -17.55
N PRO A 148 -64.85 46.71 -18.07
CA PRO A 148 -66.07 47.18 -17.43
C PRO A 148 -67.14 46.08 -17.47
N GLN A 149 -67.67 45.71 -16.31
CA GLN A 149 -68.84 44.86 -16.21
C GLN A 149 -70.09 45.71 -16.52
N THR A 150 -70.86 45.32 -17.54
CA THR A 150 -72.25 45.76 -17.77
C THR A 150 -73.20 44.66 -17.35
#